data_AF-A0A2N1V9N1-F1
#
_entry.id   AF-A0A2N1V9N1-F1
#
_cell.length_a   1.000
_cell.length_b   1.000
_cell.length_c   1.000
_cell.angle_alpha   90.00
_cell.angle_beta   90.00
_cell.angle_gamma   90.00
#
_symmetry.space_group_name_H-M   'P 1'
#
loop_
_entity.id
_entity.type
_entity.pdbx_description
1 polymer ?
#
loop_
_entity_poly.entity_id
_entity_poly.type
_entity_poly.pdbx_seq_one_letter_code
_entity_poly.pdbx_strand_id
1 'polypeptide(L)'
;MKFAILIFFLIFLNLNAIPTGTIKGEIYYSNSKLPVRYGTIEIKSLKKGSYIDSIGNFEIKNIEAGVYDLKLHVNYFDDSTLNNIRVNSDSVTDLKISFVSNCQYSRSDSICPVCKKIDKVIPIVYGLIVFENDKTDTTDNSGSIIEEEQSFKMGGCNVTGCDPFWYCRRDSISF
;
A
#
# COMPACT_ATOMS: atom_id res chain seq x y z
N MET A 1 52.96 -18.44 -30.56
CA MET A 1 52.52 -17.54 -29.47
C MET A 1 51.12 -16.96 -29.66
N LYS A 2 50.68 -16.54 -30.86
CA LYS A 2 49.32 -16.00 -31.09
C LYS A 2 48.17 -16.99 -30.82
N PHE A 3 48.34 -18.27 -31.13
CA PHE A 3 47.33 -19.31 -30.89
C PHE A 3 47.12 -19.66 -29.41
N ALA A 4 48.16 -19.56 -28.58
CA ALA A 4 48.07 -19.85 -27.14
C ALA A 4 47.28 -18.78 -26.38
N ILE A 5 47.36 -17.51 -26.82
CA ILE A 5 46.60 -16.40 -26.26
C ILE A 5 45.10 -16.56 -26.55
N LEU A 6 44.75 -17.10 -27.71
CA LEU A 6 43.35 -17.34 -28.10
C LEU A 6 42.68 -18.44 -27.26
N ILE A 7 43.43 -19.49 -26.91
CA ILE A 7 42.97 -20.60 -26.04
C ILE A 7 42.80 -20.11 -24.59
N PHE A 8 43.71 -19.28 -24.10
CA PHE A 8 43.59 -18.67 -22.76
C PHE A 8 42.35 -17.77 -22.65
N PHE A 9 42.00 -17.05 -23.73
CA PHE A 9 40.80 -16.19 -23.79
C PHE A 9 39.48 -17.00 -23.80
N LEU A 10 39.49 -18.20 -24.39
CA LEU A 10 38.33 -19.11 -24.42
C LEU A 10 38.06 -19.80 -23.08
N ILE A 11 39.08 -19.99 -22.24
CA ILE A 11 38.93 -20.62 -20.91
C ILE A 11 38.29 -19.64 -19.89
N PHE A 12 38.56 -18.33 -20.03
CA PHE A 12 37.95 -17.29 -19.19
C PHE A 12 36.47 -16.99 -19.50
N LEU A 13 35.93 -17.50 -20.61
CA LEU A 13 34.52 -17.33 -21.00
C LEU A 13 33.56 -18.26 -20.26
N ASN A 14 34.05 -19.17 -19.41
CA ASN A 14 33.22 -19.92 -18.46
C ASN A 14 32.89 -19.03 -17.25
N LEU A 15 32.14 -17.95 -17.48
CA LEU A 15 31.39 -17.30 -16.42
C LEU A 15 30.42 -18.33 -15.88
N ASN A 16 30.74 -18.91 -14.72
CA ASN A 16 29.84 -19.80 -13.99
C ASN A 16 28.56 -19.01 -13.69
N ALA A 17 27.52 -19.22 -14.49
CA ALA A 17 26.19 -18.72 -14.17
C ALA A 17 25.77 -19.38 -12.86
N ILE A 18 25.70 -18.61 -11.78
CA ILE A 18 25.19 -19.10 -10.51
C ILE A 18 23.73 -19.51 -10.76
N PRO A 19 23.35 -20.76 -10.48
CA PRO A 19 21.99 -21.21 -10.78
C PRO A 19 21.01 -20.50 -9.85
N THR A 20 20.15 -19.68 -10.47
CA THR A 20 19.19 -18.83 -9.77
C THR A 20 17.77 -19.39 -9.90
N GLY A 21 16.93 -19.12 -8.91
CA GLY A 21 15.49 -19.34 -8.98
C GLY A 21 14.70 -18.08 -9.34
N THR A 22 13.39 -18.27 -9.47
CA THR A 22 12.39 -17.22 -9.72
C THR A 22 11.29 -17.33 -8.67
N ILE A 23 10.86 -16.18 -8.13
CA ILE A 23 9.61 -16.09 -7.34
C ILE A 23 8.56 -15.46 -8.24
N LYS A 24 7.41 -16.10 -8.36
CA LYS A 24 6.22 -15.52 -8.99
C LYS A 24 5.02 -15.72 -8.09
N GLY A 25 3.97 -14.95 -8.29
CA GLY A 25 2.75 -15.19 -7.55
C GLY A 25 1.65 -14.20 -7.84
N GLU A 26 0.53 -14.42 -7.17
CA GLU A 26 -0.69 -13.61 -7.21
C GLU A 26 -0.98 -13.06 -5.81
N ILE A 27 -1.39 -11.80 -5.73
CA ILE A 27 -1.72 -11.10 -4.50
C ILE A 27 -3.17 -10.61 -4.57
N TYR A 28 -3.97 -10.97 -3.57
CA TYR A 28 -5.38 -10.59 -3.47
C TYR A 28 -5.74 -10.10 -2.06
N TYR A 29 -6.68 -9.17 -1.99
CA TYR A 29 -7.23 -8.70 -0.73
C TYR A 29 -8.04 -9.81 -0.05
N SER A 30 -7.77 -10.06 1.23
CA SER A 30 -8.39 -11.16 1.99
C SER A 30 -9.91 -11.01 2.11
N ASN A 31 -10.39 -9.79 2.29
CA ASN A 31 -11.80 -9.44 2.48
C ASN A 31 -12.62 -9.49 1.18
N SER A 32 -12.13 -8.89 0.10
CA SER A 32 -12.89 -8.76 -1.16
C SER A 32 -12.56 -9.83 -2.20
N LYS A 33 -11.45 -10.55 -2.02
CA LYS A 33 -10.85 -11.45 -3.01
C LYS A 33 -10.50 -10.77 -4.35
N LEU A 34 -10.49 -9.44 -4.38
CA LEU A 34 -10.03 -8.68 -5.54
C LEU A 34 -8.49 -8.66 -5.59
N PRO A 35 -7.89 -8.58 -6.78
CA PRO A 35 -6.44 -8.49 -6.90
C PRO A 35 -5.91 -7.18 -6.32
N VAL A 36 -4.76 -7.26 -5.65
CA VAL A 36 -3.98 -6.07 -5.26
C VAL A 36 -3.30 -5.55 -6.51
N ARG A 37 -3.49 -4.28 -6.86
CA ARG A 37 -2.96 -3.70 -8.10
C ARG A 37 -1.92 -2.62 -7.79
N TYR A 38 -0.90 -2.53 -8.64
CA TYR A 38 0.05 -1.40 -8.65
C TYR A 38 0.80 -1.16 -7.35
N GLY A 39 1.05 -2.21 -6.57
CA GLY A 39 2.00 -2.18 -5.45
C GLY A 39 3.39 -2.67 -5.86
N THR A 40 4.29 -2.77 -4.89
CA THR A 40 5.63 -3.34 -5.06
C THR A 40 5.84 -4.50 -4.09
N ILE A 41 6.63 -5.48 -4.54
CA ILE A 41 7.08 -6.58 -3.70
C ILE A 41 8.60 -6.68 -3.79
N GLU A 42 9.25 -6.68 -2.64
CA GLU A 42 10.70 -6.57 -2.52
C GLU A 42 11.24 -7.66 -1.59
N ILE A 43 12.43 -8.18 -1.89
CA ILE A 43 13.12 -9.11 -1.00
C ILE A 43 13.89 -8.28 0.04
N LYS A 44 13.55 -8.34 1.34
CA LYS A 44 14.14 -7.41 2.34
C LYS A 44 15.67 -7.40 2.40
N SER A 45 16.29 -8.56 2.24
CA SER A 45 17.75 -8.70 2.29
C SER A 45 18.46 -8.34 0.99
N LEU A 46 17.71 -8.15 -0.11
CA LEU A 46 18.26 -7.86 -1.44
C LEU A 46 17.67 -6.55 -1.97
N LYS A 47 18.43 -5.76 -2.73
CA LYS A 47 17.85 -4.63 -3.48
C LYS A 47 17.14 -5.11 -4.76
N LYS A 48 16.31 -6.15 -4.64
CA LYS A 48 15.58 -6.80 -5.73
C LYS A 48 14.09 -6.86 -5.38
N GLY A 49 13.27 -6.56 -6.38
CA GLY A 49 11.81 -6.57 -6.26
C GLY A 49 11.16 -6.51 -7.63
N SER A 50 9.84 -6.41 -7.63
CA SER A 50 9.03 -6.28 -8.83
C SER A 50 7.76 -5.47 -8.55
N TYR A 51 7.14 -4.97 -9.61
CA TYR A 51 5.85 -4.32 -9.55
C TYR A 51 4.72 -5.35 -9.68
N ILE A 52 3.63 -5.10 -8.98
CA ILE A 52 2.40 -5.88 -9.09
C ILE A 52 1.58 -5.31 -10.26
N ASP A 53 1.17 -6.17 -11.17
CA ASP A 53 0.42 -5.77 -12.35
C ASP A 53 -1.07 -5.45 -12.05
N SER A 54 -1.86 -5.18 -13.09
CA SER A 54 -3.28 -4.84 -12.97
C SER A 54 -4.19 -6.01 -12.59
N ILE A 55 -3.69 -7.24 -12.65
CA ILE A 55 -4.41 -8.46 -12.30
C ILE A 55 -3.85 -9.13 -11.02
N GLY A 56 -2.90 -8.49 -10.35
CA GLY A 56 -2.37 -8.92 -9.06
C GLY A 56 -1.16 -9.84 -9.14
N ASN A 57 -0.56 -10.03 -10.32
CA ASN A 57 0.61 -10.87 -10.46
C ASN A 57 1.92 -10.10 -10.28
N PHE A 58 2.96 -10.81 -9.87
CA PHE A 58 4.33 -10.32 -9.80
C PHE A 58 5.33 -11.41 -10.18
N GLU A 59 6.53 -11.01 -10.61
CA GLU A 59 7.64 -11.92 -10.91
C GLU A 59 8.99 -11.28 -10.57
N ILE A 60 9.80 -11.97 -9.76
CA ILE A 60 11.18 -11.59 -9.41
C ILE A 60 12.12 -12.71 -9.86
N LYS A 61 13.01 -12.43 -10.82
CA LYS A 61 13.94 -13.39 -11.43
C LYS A 61 15.35 -13.28 -10.85
N ASN A 62 16.16 -14.29 -11.16
CA ASN A 62 17.60 -14.30 -10.89
C ASN A 62 17.91 -14.19 -9.40
N ILE A 63 17.22 -14.95 -8.56
CA ILE A 63 17.41 -14.97 -7.10
C ILE A 63 18.27 -16.18 -6.73
N GLU A 64 19.34 -15.99 -5.97
CA GLU A 64 20.15 -17.10 -5.46
C GLU A 64 19.32 -17.99 -4.52
N ALA A 65 19.58 -19.29 -4.51
CA ALA A 65 18.88 -20.20 -3.62
C ALA A 65 19.08 -19.80 -2.15
N GLY A 66 18.00 -19.82 -1.38
CA GLY A 66 18.02 -19.31 -0.02
C GLY A 66 16.62 -19.18 0.59
N VAL A 67 16.56 -18.62 1.79
CA VAL A 67 15.31 -18.29 2.49
C VAL A 67 15.27 -16.78 2.67
N TYR A 68 14.16 -16.18 2.27
CA TYR A 68 14.01 -14.74 2.17
C TYR A 68 12.71 -14.26 2.80
N ASP A 69 12.71 -13.00 3.23
CA ASP A 69 11.49 -12.30 3.60
C ASP A 69 11.10 -11.35 2.47
N LEU A 70 9.83 -11.37 2.09
CA LEU A 70 9.26 -10.47 1.10
C LEU A 70 8.50 -9.34 1.80
N LYS A 71 8.77 -8.11 1.40
CA LYS A 71 8.05 -6.92 1.83
C LYS A 71 7.11 -6.49 0.71
N LEU A 72 5.82 -6.47 1.03
CA LEU A 72 4.76 -5.95 0.18
C LEU A 72 4.49 -4.50 0.58
N HIS A 73 4.60 -3.59 -0.38
CA HIS A 73 4.18 -2.21 -0.24
C HIS A 73 3.01 -1.96 -1.19
N VAL A 74 1.91 -1.45 -0.66
CA VAL A 74 0.76 -1.03 -1.44
C VAL A 74 0.49 0.40 -1.04
N ASN A 75 0.36 1.28 -2.03
CA ASN A 75 0.02 2.68 -1.77
C ASN A 75 -1.16 2.75 -0.83
N TYR A 76 -1.08 3.67 0.13
CA TYR A 76 -2.16 3.93 1.06
C TYR A 76 -2.36 2.81 2.13
N PHE A 77 -1.54 1.76 2.18
CA PHE A 77 -1.59 0.77 3.25
C PHE A 77 -0.24 0.64 3.94
N ASP A 78 -0.28 0.10 5.17
CA ASP A 78 0.94 -0.28 5.86
C ASP A 78 1.64 -1.44 5.14
N ASP A 79 2.96 -1.45 5.25
CA ASP A 79 3.80 -2.49 4.66
C ASP A 79 3.52 -3.84 5.34
N SER A 80 3.40 -4.90 4.54
CA SER A 80 3.27 -6.27 5.02
C SER A 80 4.53 -7.09 4.74
N THR A 81 4.91 -7.99 5.64
CA THR A 81 6.06 -8.87 5.46
C THR A 81 5.63 -10.33 5.43
N LEU A 82 6.00 -11.04 4.38
CA LEU A 82 5.92 -12.50 4.28
C LEU A 82 7.28 -13.08 4.63
N ASN A 83 7.32 -13.91 5.67
CA ASN A 83 8.58 -14.46 6.16
C ASN A 83 8.84 -15.87 5.60
N ASN A 84 10.12 -16.25 5.58
CA ASN A 84 10.54 -17.63 5.31
C ASN A 84 10.18 -18.19 3.91
N ILE A 85 10.24 -17.35 2.87
CA ILE A 85 10.05 -17.77 1.49
C ILE A 85 11.31 -18.49 1.00
N ARG A 86 11.20 -19.79 0.76
CA ARG A 86 12.29 -20.61 0.24
C ARG A 86 12.35 -20.53 -1.28
N VAL A 87 13.53 -20.21 -1.81
CA VAL A 87 13.87 -20.23 -3.23
C VAL A 87 14.88 -21.33 -3.48
N ASN A 88 14.61 -22.22 -4.43
CA ASN A 88 15.59 -23.22 -4.88
C ASN A 88 16.15 -22.83 -6.26
N SER A 89 17.40 -23.21 -6.52
CA SER A 89 18.06 -23.03 -7.81
C SER A 89 17.28 -23.71 -8.94
N ASP A 90 17.26 -23.07 -10.11
CA ASP A 90 16.63 -23.56 -11.34
C ASP A 90 15.15 -23.93 -11.19
N SER A 91 14.47 -23.32 -10.20
CA SER A 91 13.08 -23.59 -9.88
C SER A 91 12.25 -22.31 -9.79
N VAL A 92 10.94 -22.48 -9.98
CA VAL A 92 9.96 -21.41 -9.81
C VAL A 92 9.23 -21.64 -8.49
N THR A 93 9.32 -20.66 -7.60
CA THR A 93 8.52 -20.59 -6.37
C THR A 93 7.24 -19.83 -6.68
N ASP A 94 6.10 -20.53 -6.71
CA ASP A 94 4.78 -19.97 -7.01
C ASP A 94 4.02 -19.68 -5.70
N LEU A 95 3.62 -18.43 -5.49
CA LEU A 95 2.99 -17.95 -4.26
C LEU A 95 1.56 -17.46 -4.52
N LYS A 96 0.65 -17.81 -3.61
CA LYS A 96 -0.68 -17.18 -3.52
C LYS A 96 -0.78 -16.42 -2.21
N ILE A 97 -0.79 -15.10 -2.28
CA ILE A 97 -0.68 -14.22 -1.12
C ILE A 97 -2.05 -13.59 -0.83
N SER A 98 -2.57 -13.87 0.36
CA SER A 98 -3.74 -13.16 0.88
C SER A 98 -3.28 -11.95 1.70
N PHE A 99 -3.45 -10.76 1.13
CA PHE A 99 -3.13 -9.49 1.78
C PHE A 99 -4.32 -9.01 2.62
N VAL A 100 -4.09 -8.81 3.91
CA VAL A 100 -5.09 -8.20 4.80
C VAL A 100 -4.80 -6.72 4.86
N SER A 101 -5.67 -5.90 4.25
CA SER A 101 -5.70 -4.47 4.51
C SER A 101 -6.36 -4.22 5.87
N ASN A 102 -5.58 -4.30 6.94
CA ASN A 102 -6.03 -4.06 8.30
C ASN A 102 -6.17 -2.54 8.56
N CYS A 103 -7.12 -1.90 7.89
CA CYS A 103 -7.49 -0.55 8.29
C CYS A 103 -8.25 -0.60 9.61
N GLN A 104 -7.78 0.18 10.60
CA GLN A 104 -8.49 0.37 11.86
C GLN A 104 -9.88 1.01 11.65
N TYR A 105 -10.01 1.79 10.57
CA TYR A 105 -11.17 2.60 10.26
C TYR A 105 -11.96 2.00 9.09
N SER A 106 -13.27 1.88 9.27
CA SER A 106 -14.17 1.43 8.22
C SER A 106 -14.64 2.62 7.39
N ARG A 107 -14.47 2.57 6.07
CA ARG A 107 -14.93 3.64 5.17
C ARG A 107 -16.46 3.79 5.12
N SER A 108 -17.20 2.77 5.55
CA SER A 108 -18.65 2.70 5.34
C SER A 108 -19.50 3.06 6.56
N ASP A 109 -18.93 3.09 7.77
CA ASP A 109 -19.71 3.27 9.00
C ASP A 109 -19.50 4.66 9.61
N SER A 110 -20.55 5.48 9.61
CA SER A 110 -20.58 6.81 10.22
C SER A 110 -21.06 6.78 11.68
N ILE A 111 -21.28 5.59 12.27
CA ILE A 111 -21.65 5.46 13.67
C ILE A 111 -20.40 5.56 14.54
N CYS A 112 -20.37 6.57 15.43
CA CYS A 112 -19.25 6.74 16.35
C CYS A 112 -18.99 5.47 17.17
N PRO A 113 -17.75 4.94 17.21
CA PRO A 113 -17.45 3.71 17.93
C PRO A 113 -17.55 3.87 19.45
N VAL A 114 -17.49 5.10 19.98
CA VAL A 114 -17.58 5.43 21.40
C VAL A 114 -19.04 5.62 21.83
N CYS A 115 -19.72 6.67 21.33
CA CYS A 115 -21.09 6.98 21.77
C CYS A 115 -22.20 6.25 21.00
N LYS A 116 -21.87 5.50 19.95
CA LYS A 116 -22.83 4.75 19.11
C LYS A 116 -23.93 5.61 18.49
N LYS A 117 -23.67 6.90 18.26
CA LYS A 117 -24.60 7.83 17.58
C LYS A 117 -23.95 8.47 16.35
N ILE A 118 -24.79 8.95 15.44
CA ILE A 118 -24.42 9.62 14.18
C ILE A 118 -24.61 11.15 14.23
N ASP A 119 -25.40 11.66 15.18
CA ASP A 119 -25.91 13.05 15.19
C ASP A 119 -24.84 14.15 15.31
N LYS A 120 -23.62 13.79 15.72
CA LYS A 120 -22.46 14.69 15.78
C LYS A 120 -21.26 14.15 15.02
N VAL A 121 -21.49 13.28 14.04
CA VAL A 121 -20.44 12.73 13.18
C VAL A 121 -20.42 13.52 11.88
N ILE A 122 -19.25 14.06 11.56
CA ILE A 122 -18.99 14.82 10.33
C ILE A 122 -17.87 14.15 9.53
N PRO A 123 -17.88 14.27 8.18
CA PRO A 123 -16.82 13.70 7.36
C PRO A 123 -15.49 14.40 7.61
N ILE A 124 -14.39 13.66 7.45
CA ILE A 124 -13.04 14.19 7.37
C ILE A 124 -12.69 14.38 5.90
N VAL A 125 -12.37 15.61 5.51
CA VAL A 125 -11.97 15.95 4.15
C VAL A 125 -10.47 16.18 4.12
N TYR A 126 -9.80 15.45 3.24
CA TYR A 126 -8.37 15.55 3.00
C TYR A 126 -8.08 16.26 1.68
N GLY A 127 -6.85 16.76 1.54
CA GLY A 127 -6.37 17.44 0.35
C GLY A 127 -6.57 18.96 0.40
N LEU A 128 -6.46 19.59 -0.77
CA LEU A 128 -6.64 21.03 -0.92
C LEU A 128 -8.14 21.34 -1.02
N ILE A 129 -8.69 21.96 0.03
CA ILE A 129 -10.07 22.43 0.04
C ILE A 129 -10.05 23.87 -0.44
N VAL A 130 -10.65 24.11 -1.61
CA VAL A 130 -10.92 25.45 -2.10
C VAL A 130 -12.28 25.83 -1.56
N PHE A 131 -12.31 26.73 -0.57
CA PHE A 131 -13.53 27.42 -0.21
C PHE A 131 -13.80 28.43 -1.31
N GLU A 132 -14.77 28.13 -2.18
CA GLU A 132 -15.40 29.21 -2.94
C GLU A 132 -16.06 30.12 -1.90
N ASN A 133 -15.86 31.43 -2.02
CA ASN A 133 -16.29 32.42 -1.02
C ASN A 133 -17.82 32.54 -0.95
N ASP A 134 -18.54 31.47 -0.62
CA ASP A 134 -19.84 31.60 0.02
C ASP A 134 -19.57 31.80 1.51
N LYS A 135 -19.19 33.04 1.84
CA LYS A 135 -19.67 33.60 3.09
C LYS A 135 -21.19 33.65 2.97
N THR A 136 -21.87 32.55 3.30
CA THR A 136 -23.17 32.66 3.93
C THR A 136 -22.91 33.19 5.34
N ASP A 137 -22.54 34.47 5.42
CA ASP A 137 -22.89 35.30 6.57
C ASP A 137 -24.43 35.30 6.57
N THR A 138 -25.01 34.21 7.08
CA THR A 138 -26.43 34.18 7.42
C THR A 138 -26.53 35.15 8.58
N THR A 139 -26.86 36.38 8.24
CA THR A 139 -27.21 37.39 9.21
C THR A 139 -28.58 36.99 9.74
N ASP A 140 -28.69 36.86 11.05
CA ASP A 140 -30.02 36.86 11.66
C ASP A 140 -30.71 38.22 11.37
N ASN A 141 -32.02 38.31 11.64
CA ASN A 141 -32.77 39.56 11.47
C ASN A 141 -32.27 40.72 12.38
N SER A 142 -31.23 40.47 13.19
CA SER A 142 -30.54 41.42 14.06
C SER A 142 -29.13 41.80 13.59
N GLY A 143 -28.67 41.29 12.44
CA GLY A 143 -27.36 41.62 11.87
C GLY A 143 -26.16 40.94 12.54
N SER A 144 -26.39 39.90 13.33
CA SER A 144 -25.32 39.08 13.90
C SER A 144 -24.86 38.02 12.88
N ILE A 145 -23.54 37.87 12.70
CA ILE A 145 -22.95 36.80 11.90
C ILE A 145 -23.24 35.47 12.62
N ILE A 146 -24.02 34.58 12.02
CA ILE A 146 -24.17 33.21 12.50
C ILE A 146 -22.93 32.44 12.01
N GLU A 147 -22.00 32.13 12.91
CA GLU A 147 -20.91 31.20 12.61
C GLU A 147 -21.50 29.79 12.38
N GLU A 148 -21.72 29.44 11.12
CA GLU A 148 -22.17 28.11 10.75
C GLU A 148 -21.04 27.10 11.05
N GLU A 149 -21.24 26.20 12.02
CA GLU A 149 -20.20 25.23 12.41
C GLU A 149 -19.78 24.36 11.19
N GLN A 150 -18.55 24.56 10.71
CA GLN A 150 -17.95 23.87 9.54
C GLN A 150 -18.38 22.40 9.42
N SER A 151 -19.17 22.06 8.40
CA SER A 151 -19.82 20.75 8.22
C SER A 151 -18.88 19.55 8.05
N PHE A 152 -17.57 19.75 8.07
CA PHE A 152 -16.53 18.74 7.93
C PHE A 152 -15.30 19.08 8.78
N LYS A 153 -14.43 18.08 9.02
CA LYS A 153 -13.13 18.26 9.67
C LYS A 153 -12.02 18.19 8.63
N MET A 154 -11.04 19.09 8.72
CA MET A 154 -9.86 19.04 7.87
C MET A 154 -8.93 17.90 8.33
N GLY A 155 -8.62 16.97 7.43
CA GLY A 155 -7.73 15.83 7.68
C GLY A 155 -6.25 16.09 7.33
N GLY A 156 -5.97 17.17 6.60
CA GLY A 156 -4.64 17.51 6.09
C GLY A 156 -4.43 17.09 4.63
N CYS A 157 -3.24 17.36 4.09
CA CYS A 157 -2.93 17.13 2.66
C CYS A 157 -2.39 15.72 2.36
N ASN A 158 -1.79 15.05 3.33
CA ASN A 158 -1.22 13.72 3.15
C ASN A 158 -2.28 12.68 3.47
N VAL A 159 -2.59 11.83 2.49
CA VAL A 159 -3.63 10.79 2.60
C VAL A 159 -2.99 9.42 2.54
N THR A 160 -3.27 8.61 3.56
CA THR A 160 -3.14 7.16 3.57
C THR A 160 -4.52 6.53 3.32
N GLY A 161 -4.54 5.23 3.04
CA GLY A 161 -5.73 4.49 2.64
C GLY A 161 -6.49 3.93 3.81
N CYS A 162 -5.84 3.93 4.97
CA CYS A 162 -6.40 3.62 6.26
C CYS A 162 -6.53 4.87 7.13
N ASP A 163 -6.64 6.07 6.54
CA ASP A 163 -7.00 7.27 7.28
C ASP A 163 -8.49 7.22 7.70
N PRO A 164 -8.85 7.85 8.82
CA PRO A 164 -10.24 7.92 9.27
C PRO A 164 -11.07 8.80 8.33
N PHE A 165 -12.32 8.41 8.11
CA PHE A 165 -13.25 9.12 7.23
C PHE A 165 -14.26 9.96 8.01
N TRP A 166 -14.41 9.70 9.30
CA TRP A 166 -15.42 10.28 10.15
C TRP A 166 -14.81 10.90 11.39
N TYR A 167 -15.40 12.00 11.85
CA TYR A 167 -15.03 12.65 13.10
C TYR A 167 -16.27 12.85 13.96
N CYS A 168 -16.24 12.30 15.16
CA CYS A 168 -17.29 12.55 16.15
C CYS A 168 -16.95 13.81 16.94
N ARG A 169 -17.71 14.90 16.75
CA ARG A 169 -17.55 16.14 17.53
C ARG A 169 -17.87 15.93 19.02
N ARG A 170 -18.75 14.98 19.35
CA ARG A 170 -19.12 14.72 20.75
C ARG A 170 -17.94 14.17 21.55
N ASP A 171 -17.31 13.14 21.02
CA ASP A 171 -16.26 12.39 21.71
C ASP A 171 -14.85 12.86 21.29
N SER A 172 -14.77 13.80 20.34
CA SER A 172 -13.52 14.35 19.79
C SER A 172 -12.57 13.29 19.21
N ILE A 173 -13.12 12.28 18.53
CA ILE A 173 -12.35 11.18 17.92
C ILE A 173 -12.52 11.14 16.40
N SER A 174 -11.46 10.77 15.70
CA SER A 174 -11.49 10.41 14.27
C SER A 174 -11.57 8.89 14.14
N PHE A 175 -12.38 8.38 13.21
CA PHE A 175 -12.58 6.95 12.98
C PHE A 175 -13.02 6.61 11.54
#